data_AF-A0A3N5ND64-F1
#
_entry.id   AF-A0A3N5ND64-F1
#
_cell.length_a   1.000
_cell.length_b   1.000
_cell.length_c   1.000
_cell.angle_alpha   90.00
_cell.angle_beta   90.00
_cell.angle_gamma   90.00
#
_symmetry.space_group_name_H-M   'P 1'
#
loop_
_entity.id
_entity.type
_entity.pdbx_description
1 polymer ?
#
loop_
_entity_poly.entity_id
_entity_poly.type
_entity_poly.pdbx_seq_one_letter_code
_entity_poly.pdbx_strand_id
1 'polypeptide(L)'
;MKKAQSLLSPKRMLTEAFTDASGARDRLEEIYERNTKFLRDRFEAYVQGEPLKTRVRATYPFVRITTTTHSRVDSRLSYGFVASPGVHETSITRPDLFRRYLIEQIGLLMQNHGVPV
;
A
#
# COMPACT_ATOMS: atom_id res chain seq x y z
N MET A 1 19.53 -4.09 -29.82
CA MET A 1 18.80 -3.63 -28.62
C MET A 1 17.39 -4.22 -28.65
N LYS A 2 17.00 -5.08 -27.70
CA LYS A 2 15.61 -5.60 -27.64
C LYS A 2 14.67 -4.41 -27.41
N LYS A 3 13.76 -4.14 -28.35
CA LYS A 3 12.66 -3.16 -28.16
C LYS A 3 12.00 -3.46 -26.82
N ALA A 4 11.94 -2.48 -25.93
CA ALA A 4 11.17 -2.60 -24.70
C ALA A 4 9.74 -2.95 -25.11
N GLN A 5 9.29 -4.15 -24.78
CA GLN A 5 7.89 -4.52 -24.94
C GLN A 5 7.07 -3.47 -24.19
N SER A 6 5.99 -2.98 -24.80
CA SER A 6 5.05 -2.10 -24.10
C SER A 6 4.61 -2.76 -22.79
N LEU A 7 4.34 -1.95 -21.76
CA LEU A 7 3.85 -2.40 -20.46
C LEU A 7 2.47 -1.82 -20.24
N LEU A 8 1.47 -2.68 -20.12
CA LEU A 8 0.11 -2.29 -19.77
C LEU A 8 -0.04 -2.37 -18.24
N SER A 9 -0.33 -1.24 -17.61
CA SER A 9 -0.53 -1.15 -16.17
C SER A 9 -1.63 -0.16 -15.82
N PRO A 10 -2.28 -0.31 -14.64
CA PRO A 10 -3.22 0.68 -14.15
C PRO A 10 -2.58 2.07 -14.05
N LYS A 11 -3.37 3.13 -14.24
CA LYS A 11 -2.87 4.51 -14.10
C LYS A 11 -2.21 4.70 -12.73
N ARG A 12 -1.03 5.33 -12.69
CA ARG A 12 -0.32 5.59 -11.43
C ARG A 12 -1.19 6.48 -10.53
N MET A 13 -1.30 6.10 -9.26
CA MET A 13 -1.81 6.97 -8.20
C MET A 13 -0.63 7.57 -7.46
N LEU A 14 -0.74 8.84 -7.09
CA LEU A 14 0.25 9.53 -6.28
C LEU A 14 0.08 9.11 -4.82
N THR A 15 1.18 9.21 -4.07
CA THR A 15 1.16 9.06 -2.62
C THR A 15 0.38 10.21 -2.00
N GLU A 16 -0.35 9.91 -0.95
CA GLU A 16 -1.21 10.83 -0.21
C GLU A 16 -0.95 10.62 1.28
N ALA A 17 -0.94 11.71 2.04
CA ALA A 17 -0.70 11.69 3.47
C ALA A 17 -2.03 11.64 4.23
N PHE A 18 -2.12 10.78 5.23
CA PHE A 18 -3.31 10.59 6.06
C PHE A 18 -2.99 10.90 7.52
N THR A 19 -3.93 11.56 8.20
CA THR A 19 -3.91 11.79 9.66
C THR A 19 -4.96 10.97 10.39
N ASP A 20 -5.67 10.11 9.66
CA ASP A 20 -6.65 9.17 10.19
C ASP A 20 -6.37 7.75 9.66
N ALA A 21 -6.39 6.77 10.56
CA ALA A 21 -6.01 5.40 10.22
C ALA A 21 -7.04 4.70 9.30
N SER A 22 -8.31 5.10 9.37
CA SER A 22 -9.38 4.49 8.57
C SER A 22 -9.25 4.88 7.10
N GLY A 23 -9.03 6.17 6.81
CA GLY A 23 -8.81 6.72 5.49
C GLY A 23 -7.54 6.19 4.85
N ALA A 24 -6.45 6.07 5.62
CA ALA A 24 -5.23 5.40 5.15
C ALA A 24 -5.52 3.96 4.70
N ARG A 25 -6.26 3.18 5.50
CA ARG A 25 -6.65 1.80 5.15
C ARG A 25 -7.60 1.74 3.96
N ASP A 26 -8.61 2.62 3.90
CA ASP A 26 -9.56 2.69 2.79
C ASP A 26 -8.83 3.00 1.48
N ARG A 27 -7.82 3.88 1.53
CA ARG A 27 -6.96 4.14 0.39
C ARG A 27 -6.18 2.90 -0.04
N LEU A 28 -5.55 2.18 0.89
CA LEU A 28 -4.86 0.93 0.58
C LEU A 28 -5.81 -0.09 -0.10
N GLU A 29 -7.04 -0.20 0.40
CA GLU A 29 -8.08 -1.09 -0.14
C GLU A 29 -8.48 -0.70 -1.56
N GLU A 30 -8.74 0.58 -1.83
CA GLU A 30 -9.06 1.09 -3.16
C GLU A 30 -7.97 0.74 -4.18
N ILE A 31 -6.70 0.98 -3.82
CA ILE A 31 -5.56 0.69 -4.68
C ILE A 31 -5.43 -0.81 -4.94
N TYR A 32 -5.59 -1.62 -3.89
CA TYR A 32 -5.52 -3.08 -3.96
C TYR A 32 -6.62 -3.65 -4.87
N GLU A 33 -7.87 -3.26 -4.66
CA GLU A 33 -8.99 -3.76 -5.46
C GLU A 33 -8.89 -3.32 -6.91
N ARG A 34 -8.55 -2.06 -7.17
CA ARG A 34 -8.34 -1.56 -8.53
C ARG A 34 -7.27 -2.36 -9.27
N ASN A 35 -6.13 -2.61 -8.62
CA ASN A 35 -4.99 -3.26 -9.25
C ASN A 35 -5.20 -4.77 -9.43
N THR A 36 -5.83 -5.43 -8.46
CA THR A 36 -6.15 -6.85 -8.60
C THR A 36 -7.29 -7.08 -9.59
N LYS A 37 -8.32 -6.22 -9.61
CA LYS A 37 -9.37 -6.25 -10.63
C LYS A 37 -8.76 -6.12 -12.03
N PHE A 38 -7.85 -5.17 -12.24
CA PHE A 38 -7.17 -5.03 -13.52
C PHE A 38 -6.46 -6.32 -13.98
N LEU A 39 -5.79 -7.02 -13.06
CA LEU A 39 -5.16 -8.30 -13.40
C LEU A 39 -6.19 -9.39 -13.71
N ARG A 40 -7.26 -9.49 -12.91
CA ARG A 40 -8.37 -10.44 -13.13
C ARG A 40 -9.03 -10.21 -14.49
N ASP A 41 -9.38 -8.97 -14.81
CA ASP A 41 -10.01 -8.60 -16.09
C ASP A 41 -9.14 -8.97 -17.29
N ARG A 42 -7.82 -8.72 -17.20
CA ARG A 42 -6.87 -9.06 -18.29
C ARG A 42 -6.65 -10.56 -18.43
N PHE A 43 -6.65 -11.27 -17.30
CA PHE A 43 -6.55 -12.73 -17.30
C PHE A 43 -7.83 -13.36 -17.88
N GLU A 44 -9.00 -12.86 -17.51
CA GLU A 44 -10.29 -13.32 -18.04
C GLU A 44 -10.38 -13.10 -19.55
N ALA A 45 -10.03 -11.92 -20.05
CA ALA A 45 -9.99 -11.63 -21.48
C ALA A 45 -9.05 -12.60 -22.25
N TYR A 46 -7.89 -12.92 -21.67
CA TYR A 46 -6.97 -13.90 -22.26
C TYR A 46 -7.59 -15.30 -22.33
N VAL A 47 -8.26 -15.75 -21.26
CA VAL A 47 -8.96 -17.03 -21.23
C VAL A 47 -10.09 -17.09 -22.28
N GLN A 48 -10.73 -15.96 -22.57
CA GLN A 48 -11.75 -15.83 -23.63
C GLN A 48 -11.17 -15.73 -25.06
N GLY A 49 -9.85 -15.85 -25.22
CA GLY A 49 -9.18 -15.88 -26.53
C GLY A 49 -8.64 -14.54 -27.01
N GLU A 50 -8.69 -13.46 -26.20
CA GLU A 50 -8.00 -12.23 -26.56
C GLU A 50 -6.47 -12.40 -26.46
N PRO A 51 -5.70 -12.06 -27.51
CA PRO A 51 -4.26 -12.23 -27.48
C PRO A 51 -3.58 -11.22 -26.54
N LEU A 52 -2.71 -11.72 -25.65
CA LEU A 52 -1.83 -10.90 -24.83
C LEU A 52 -0.69 -10.30 -25.66
N LYS A 53 -0.95 -9.17 -26.34
CA LYS A 53 0.01 -8.47 -27.20
C LYS A 53 1.15 -7.78 -26.42
N THR A 54 1.00 -7.61 -25.12
CA THR A 54 1.86 -6.77 -24.28
C THR A 54 1.96 -7.32 -22.86
N ARG A 55 3.02 -6.96 -22.12
CA ARG A 55 3.14 -7.39 -20.72
C ARG A 55 2.14 -6.64 -19.87
N VAL A 56 1.38 -7.36 -19.05
CA VAL A 56 0.42 -6.79 -18.11
C VAL A 56 1.02 -6.80 -16.72
N ARG A 57 0.98 -5.66 -16.01
CA ARG A 57 1.50 -5.56 -14.64
C ARG A 57 0.63 -4.66 -13.78
N ALA A 58 0.40 -5.07 -12.55
CA ALA A 58 -0.09 -4.24 -11.46
C ALA A 58 0.76 -4.48 -10.21
N THR A 59 0.68 -3.59 -9.23
CA THR A 59 1.50 -3.64 -8.01
C THR A 59 0.61 -3.56 -6.77
N TYR A 60 1.08 -4.11 -5.66
CA TYR A 60 0.44 -3.87 -4.37
C TYR A 60 0.51 -2.38 -3.96
N PRO A 61 -0.43 -1.88 -3.14
CA PRO A 61 -0.24 -0.63 -2.42
C PRO A 61 0.89 -0.77 -1.39
N PHE A 62 1.35 0.37 -0.86
CA PHE A 62 2.26 0.42 0.26
C PHE A 62 1.81 1.50 1.26
N VAL A 63 2.23 1.35 2.51
CA VAL A 63 2.13 2.39 3.54
C VAL A 63 3.54 2.83 3.91
N ARG A 64 3.70 4.11 4.25
CA ARG A 64 4.99 4.69 4.63
C ARG A 64 4.82 5.55 5.88
N ILE A 65 5.83 5.59 6.73
CA ILE A 65 5.97 6.60 7.78
C ILE A 65 7.37 7.18 7.72
N THR A 66 7.47 8.49 7.87
CA THR A 66 8.76 9.21 7.91
C THR A 66 8.90 9.87 9.28
N THR A 67 9.91 9.46 10.04
CA THR A 67 10.21 10.04 11.35
C THR A 67 11.56 10.77 11.30
N THR A 68 11.64 11.96 11.88
CA THR A 68 12.87 12.79 11.88
C THR A 68 13.61 12.78 13.22
N THR A 69 12.94 12.36 14.29
CA THR A 69 13.47 12.36 15.66
C THR A 69 13.17 11.06 16.37
N HIS A 70 13.96 10.72 17.40
CA HIS A 70 13.59 9.65 18.32
C HIS A 70 12.35 10.07 19.12
N SER A 71 11.26 9.32 19.00
CA SER A 71 10.05 9.56 19.78
C SER A 71 10.17 8.89 21.15
N ARG A 72 9.74 9.58 22.23
CA ARG A 72 9.50 8.96 23.52
C ARG A 72 8.16 8.22 23.45
N VAL A 73 8.23 6.95 23.06
CA VAL A 73 7.05 6.09 22.90
C VAL A 73 6.58 5.61 24.27
N ASP A 74 5.27 5.49 24.46
CA ASP A 74 4.68 4.83 25.62
C ASP A 74 5.10 3.35 25.64
N SER A 75 5.92 2.96 26.62
CA SER A 75 6.54 1.64 26.70
C SER A 75 5.60 0.52 27.15
N ARG A 76 4.31 0.79 27.36
CA ARG A 76 3.33 -0.22 27.79
C ARG A 76 3.01 -1.25 26.70
N LEU A 77 3.15 -0.88 25.42
CA LEU A 77 3.03 -1.80 24.30
C LEU A 77 4.42 -2.08 23.71
N SER A 78 4.72 -3.35 23.44
CA SER A 78 5.96 -3.78 22.79
C SER A 78 5.95 -3.58 21.27
N TYR A 79 4.90 -2.96 20.72
CA TYR A 79 4.68 -2.74 19.28
C TYR A 79 4.02 -1.38 19.00
N GLY A 80 3.84 -1.05 17.72
CA GLY A 80 3.20 0.21 17.31
C GLY A 80 4.16 1.40 17.22
N PHE A 81 5.46 1.15 17.07
CA PHE A 81 6.48 2.18 16.91
C PHE A 81 7.63 1.75 15.99
N VAL A 82 8.40 2.72 15.50
CA VAL A 82 9.67 2.52 14.79
C VAL A 82 10.85 2.94 15.66
N ALA A 83 11.94 2.17 15.61
CA ALA A 83 13.06 2.32 16.55
C ALA A 83 13.96 3.54 16.28
N SER A 84 14.04 3.99 15.03
CA SER A 84 14.94 5.07 14.62
C SER A 84 14.28 6.03 13.63
N PRO A 85 14.74 7.30 13.60
CA PRO A 85 14.46 8.21 12.50
C PRO A 85 14.74 7.54 11.14
N GLY A 86 13.91 7.85 10.16
CA GLY A 86 14.02 7.32 8.81
C GLY A 86 12.68 7.13 8.13
N VAL A 87 12.75 6.56 6.93
CA VAL A 87 11.60 6.16 6.11
C VAL A 87 11.38 4.67 6.30
N HIS A 88 10.21 4.31 6.84
CA HIS A 88 9.79 2.92 7.01
C HIS A 88 8.59 2.69 6.10
N GLU A 89 8.70 1.73 5.17
CA GLU A 89 7.63 1.43 4.22
C GLU A 89 7.47 -0.07 4.02
N THR A 90 6.23 -0.49 3.73
CA THR A 90 5.93 -1.89 3.42
C THR A 90 4.76 -2.00 2.45
N SER A 91 4.82 -3.01 1.58
CA SER A 91 3.71 -3.34 0.69
C SER A 91 2.59 -4.06 1.45
N ILE A 92 1.34 -3.74 1.13
CA ILE A 92 0.16 -4.32 1.79
C ILE A 92 -0.63 -5.18 0.80
N THR A 93 -1.05 -6.36 1.26
CA THR A 93 -1.99 -7.24 0.56
C THR A 93 -3.22 -7.48 1.43
N ARG A 94 -4.36 -7.78 0.80
CA ARG A 94 -5.65 -8.04 1.46
C ARG A 94 -6.00 -7.03 2.58
N PRO A 95 -6.10 -5.71 2.29
CA PRO A 95 -6.48 -4.71 3.29
C PRO A 95 -7.85 -5.00 3.93
N ASP A 96 -8.74 -5.68 3.19
CA ASP A 96 -10.04 -6.18 3.63
C ASP A 96 -9.88 -7.19 4.79
N LEU A 97 -9.00 -8.19 4.63
CA LEU A 97 -8.78 -9.25 5.61
C LEU A 97 -8.11 -8.71 6.87
N PHE A 98 -7.16 -7.79 6.70
CA PHE A 98 -6.40 -7.19 7.79
C PHE A 98 -6.99 -5.88 8.31
N ARG A 99 -8.25 -5.56 7.98
CA ARG A 99 -8.88 -4.27 8.28
C ARG A 99 -8.65 -3.78 9.71
N ARG A 100 -8.98 -4.62 10.70
CA ARG A 100 -8.86 -4.28 12.12
C ARG A 100 -7.39 -4.04 12.51
N TYR A 101 -6.52 -4.95 12.08
CA TYR A 101 -5.08 -4.86 12.34
C TYR A 101 -4.47 -3.60 11.74
N LEU A 102 -4.77 -3.28 10.49
CA LEU A 102 -4.23 -2.11 9.81
C LEU A 102 -4.70 -0.81 10.45
N ILE A 103 -5.99 -0.70 10.80
CA ILE A 103 -6.52 0.47 11.50
C ILE A 103 -5.81 0.67 12.84
N GLU A 104 -5.64 -0.41 13.62
CA GLU A 104 -4.98 -0.35 14.92
C GLU A 104 -3.50 0.04 14.79
N GLN A 105 -2.73 -0.65 13.94
CA GLN A 105 -1.29 -0.41 13.82
C GLN A 105 -0.95 0.95 13.19
N ILE A 106 -1.69 1.37 12.17
CA ILE A 106 -1.54 2.72 11.60
C ILE A 106 -1.88 3.77 12.66
N GLY A 107 -2.96 3.54 13.42
CA GLY A 107 -3.35 4.43 14.52
C GLY A 107 -2.26 4.56 15.59
N LEU A 108 -1.67 3.45 16.04
CA LEU A 108 -0.57 3.45 17.01
C LEU A 108 0.66 4.19 16.48
N LEU A 109 1.03 3.99 15.20
CA LEU A 109 2.15 4.68 14.59
C LEU A 109 1.93 6.21 14.55
N MET A 110 0.73 6.65 14.15
CA MET A 110 0.38 8.07 14.14
C MET A 110 0.41 8.67 15.56
N GLN A 111 -0.17 7.97 16.54
CA GLN A 111 -0.24 8.43 17.93
C GLN A 111 1.15 8.51 18.58
N ASN A 112 2.00 7.51 18.38
CA ASN A 112 3.30 7.43 19.01
C ASN A 112 4.35 8.35 18.39
N HIS A 113 4.22 8.66 17.09
CA HIS A 113 5.20 9.49 16.37
C HIS A 113 4.70 10.90 16.04
N GLY A 114 3.40 11.17 16.14
CA GLY A 114 2.83 12.50 15.88
C GLY A 114 2.97 12.96 14.42
N VAL A 115 3.08 12.02 13.48
CA VAL A 115 3.26 12.29 12.05
C VAL A 115 2.19 11.56 11.23
N PRO A 116 1.82 12.09 10.05
CA PRO A 116 0.96 11.36 9.12
C PRO A 116 1.69 10.14 8.53
N VAL A 117 0.89 9.23 7.97
CA VAL A 117 1.38 8.11 7.12
C VAL A 117 1.05 8.35 5.65
#